data_AF-A0A3D1X367-F1
#
_entry.id   AF-A0A3D1X367-F1
#
_cell.length_a   1.000
_cell.length_b   1.000
_cell.length_c   1.000
_cell.angle_alpha   90.00
_cell.angle_beta   90.00
_cell.angle_gamma   90.00
#
_symmetry.space_group_name_H-M   'P 1'
#
loop_
_entity.id
_entity.type
_entity.pdbx_description
1 polymer ?
#
loop_
_entity_poly.entity_id
_entity_poly.type
_entity_poly.pdbx_seq_one_letter_code
_entity_poly.pdbx_strand_id
1 'polypeptide(L)' 'MTIERISDTMQRLVCADGKEITLIGTAHVSQDSVDEVARTIDEIGPDRICVELDEGRYRSRTEVQGWENLNIKTILK' A
#
# COMPACT_ATOMS: atom_id res chain seq x y z
N MET A 1 -15.97 2.27 17.04
CA MET A 1 -14.80 2.62 16.22
C MET A 1 -14.60 4.12 16.35
N THR A 2 -13.38 4.56 16.63
CA THR A 2 -13.02 5.97 16.79
C THR A 2 -12.00 6.34 15.71
N ILE A 3 -12.08 7.56 15.20
CA ILE A 3 -11.15 8.09 14.19
C ILE A 3 -10.51 9.35 14.75
N GLU A 4 -9.19 9.38 14.78
CA GLU A 4 -8.37 10.53 15.16
C GLU A 4 -7.59 11.01 13.93
N ARG A 5 -7.66 12.31 13.62
CA ARG A 5 -6.85 12.93 12.57
C ARG A 5 -5.58 13.46 13.22
N ILE A 6 -4.44 12.88 12.87
CA ILE A 6 -3.13 13.25 13.42
C ILE A 6 -2.49 14.35 12.58
N SER A 7 -2.58 14.23 11.25
CA SER A 7 -2.07 15.23 10.31
C SER A 7 -2.97 15.32 9.08
N ASP A 8 -2.54 16.04 8.05
CA ASP A 8 -3.27 16.08 6.79
C ASP A 8 -3.25 14.77 6.02
N THR A 9 -2.18 13.99 6.19
CA THR A 9 -1.95 12.70 5.54
C THR A 9 -2.17 11.52 6.48
N MET A 10 -2.21 11.72 7.80
CA MET A 10 -2.30 10.62 8.78
C MET A 10 -3.58 10.62 9.61
N GLN A 11 -4.20 9.45 9.71
CA GLN A 11 -5.31 9.16 10.61
C GLN A 11 -5.06 7.89 11.41
N ARG A 12 -5.55 7.85 12.65
CA ARG A 12 -5.57 6.65 13.48
C ARG A 12 -6.99 6.20 13.73
N LEU A 13 -7.25 4.93 13.45
CA LEU A 13 -8.54 4.29 13.65
C LEU A 13 -8.41 3.27 14.77
N VAL A 14 -9.29 3.36 15.77
CA VAL A 14 -9.37 2.39 16.86
C VAL A 14 -10.64 1.56 16.68
N CYS A 15 -10.46 0.28 16.41
CA CYS A 15 -11.54 -0.70 16.23
C CYS A 15 -12.19 -1.07 17.57
N ALA A 16 -13.40 -1.63 17.52
CA ALA A 16 -14.15 -2.00 18.73
C ALA A 16 -13.48 -3.13 19.53
N ASP A 17 -12.67 -3.95 18.88
CA ASP A 17 -11.88 -5.02 19.48
C ASP A 17 -10.49 -4.56 19.96
N GLY A 18 -10.22 -3.24 19.93
CA GLY A 18 -8.97 -2.65 20.38
C GLY A 18 -7.86 -2.65 19.34
N LYS A 19 -8.09 -3.16 18.12
CA LYS A 19 -7.09 -3.05 17.04
C LYS A 19 -6.92 -1.60 16.61
N GLU A 20 -5.68 -1.23 16.32
CA GLU A 20 -5.35 0.09 15.78
C GLU A 20 -4.93 -0.02 14.32
N ILE A 21 -5.39 0.92 13.51
CA ILE A 21 -4.99 1.07 12.11
C ILE A 21 -4.51 2.51 11.92
N THR A 22 -3.24 2.66 11.56
CA THR A 22 -2.69 3.94 11.10
C THR A 22 -2.84 4.00 9.58
N LEU A 23 -3.65 4.93 9.09
CA LEU A 23 -3.85 5.18 7.67
C LEU A 23 -3.01 6.39 7.25
N ILE A 24 -2.21 6.23 6.20
CA ILE A 24 -1.34 7.28 5.65
C ILE A 24 -1.71 7.48 4.19
N GLY A 25 -2.10 8.70 3.83
CA GLY A 25 -2.33 9.11 2.45
C GLY A 25 -1.01 9.51 1.78
N THR A 26 -0.70 8.91 0.64
CA THR A 26 0.51 9.22 -0.13
C THR A 26 0.18 9.94 -1.44
N ALA A 27 1.04 10.84 -1.88
CA ALA A 27 0.97 11.42 -3.22
C ALA A 27 1.78 10.60 -4.24
N HIS A 28 1.33 10.55 -5.50
CA HIS A 28 2.01 9.82 -6.57
C HIS A 28 3.44 10.35 -6.75
N VAL A 29 4.43 9.44 -6.65
CA VAL A 29 5.87 9.74 -6.91
C VAL A 29 6.46 10.78 -5.93
N SER A 30 5.87 10.96 -4.75
CA SER A 30 6.38 11.89 -3.73
C SER A 30 7.41 11.21 -2.83
N GLN A 31 8.65 11.73 -2.82
CA GLN A 31 9.68 11.27 -1.88
C GLN A 31 9.27 11.56 -0.44
N ASP A 32 8.65 12.71 -0.16
CA ASP A 32 8.16 13.06 1.17
C ASP A 32 7.15 12.04 1.70
N SER A 33 6.27 11.52 0.81
CA SER A 33 5.35 10.43 1.17
C SER A 33 6.09 9.14 1.52
N VAL A 34 7.15 8.79 0.77
CA VAL A 34 7.98 7.62 1.07
C VAL A 34 8.67 7.76 2.42
N ASP A 35 9.24 8.94 2.69
CA ASP A 35 9.95 9.21 3.93
C ASP A 35 9.00 9.24 5.14
N GLU A 36 7.79 9.79 4.99
CA GLU A 36 6.75 9.74 6.03
C GLU A 36 6.34 8.31 6.37
N VAL A 37 6.11 7.48 5.34
CA VAL A 37 5.76 6.06 5.53
C VAL A 37 6.90 5.32 6.23
N ALA A 38 8.14 5.51 5.79
CA ALA A 38 9.31 4.85 6.38
C ALA A 38 9.46 5.22 7.87
N ARG A 39 9.43 6.52 8.21
CA ARG A 39 9.48 6.97 9.61
C ARG A 39 8.34 6.40 10.44
N THR A 40 7.13 6.39 9.89
CA THR A 40 5.97 5.90 10.62
C THR A 40 6.08 4.40 10.94
N ILE A 41 6.61 3.60 10.01
CA ILE A 41 6.86 2.17 10.24
C ILE A 41 7.87 1.98 11.36
N ASP A 42 8.97 2.73 11.35
CA ASP A 42 10.03 2.65 12.36
C ASP A 42 9.54 3.10 13.75
N GLU A 43 8.72 4.15 13.82
CA GLU A 43 8.21 4.71 15.08
C GLU A 43 7.09 3.86 15.70
N ILE A 44 6.18 3.33 14.89
CA ILE A 44 5.01 2.56 15.38
C ILE A 44 5.35 1.08 15.54
N GLY A 45 6.21 0.52 14.69
CA GLY A 45 6.52 -0.91 14.66
C GLY A 45 5.28 -1.79 14.46
N PRO A 46 4.48 -1.59 13.39
CA PRO A 46 3.20 -2.28 13.22
C PRO A 46 3.39 -3.78 12.96
N ASP A 47 2.49 -4.61 13.49
CA ASP A 47 2.49 -6.07 13.24
C ASP A 47 2.28 -6.41 11.75
N ARG A 48 1.62 -5.52 11.00
CA ARG A 48 1.27 -5.71 9.60
C ARG A 48 1.32 -4.40 8.83
N ILE A 49 1.78 -4.49 7.59
CA ILE A 49 1.76 -3.39 6.63
C ILE A 49 0.82 -3.79 5.50
N CYS A 50 -0.18 -2.95 5.24
CA CYS A 50 -1.13 -3.09 4.14
C CYS A 50 -0.83 -2.02 3.10
N VAL A 51 -0.72 -2.43 1.83
CA VAL A 51 -0.51 -1.52 0.71
C VAL A 51 -1.75 -1.55 -0.17
N GLU A 52 -2.32 -0.38 -0.44
CA GLU A 52 -3.39 -0.24 -1.40
C GLU A 52 -2.81 -0.37 -2.82
N LEU A 53 -3.40 -1.27 -3.61
CA LEU A 53 -3.01 -1.51 -4.99
C LEU A 53 -4.27 -1.51 -5.84
N ASP A 54 -4.23 -0.81 -6.96
CA ASP A 54 -5.25 -0.98 -8.00
C ASP A 54 -5.23 -2.42 -8.55
N GLU A 55 -6.31 -2.80 -9.24
CA GLU A 55 -6.49 -4.16 -9.77
C GLU A 55 -5.35 -4.58 -10.71
N GLY A 56 -4.85 -3.67 -11.55
CA GLY A 56 -3.78 -3.97 -12.50
C GLY A 56 -2.47 -4.28 -11.80
N ARG A 57 -2.10 -3.48 -10.80
CA ARG A 57 -0.92 -3.71 -9.95
C ARG A 57 -1.07 -4.93 -9.06
N TYR A 58 -2.27 -5.19 -8.56
CA TYR A 58 -2.55 -6.40 -7.80
C TYR A 58 -2.32 -7.63 -8.67
N ARG A 59 -2.93 -7.69 -9.87
CA ARG A 59 -2.77 -8.80 -10.83
C ARG A 59 -1.30 -8.99 -11.23
N SER A 60 -0.58 -7.92 -11.58
CA SER A 60 0.84 -8.06 -11.96
C SER A 60 1.73 -8.58 -10.84
N ARG A 61 1.36 -8.33 -9.57
CA ARG A 61 2.09 -8.82 -8.40
C ARG A 61 1.70 -10.25 -8.02
N THR A 62 0.45 -10.66 -8.20
CA THR A 62 -0.05 -12.00 -7.81
C THR A 62 0.04 -13.03 -8.93
N GLU A 63 -0.09 -12.60 -10.19
CA GLU A 63 -0.01 -13.45 -11.38
C GLU A 63 1.41 -13.42 -11.96
N VAL A 64 2.32 -14.20 -11.38
CA VAL A 64 3.72 -14.33 -11.84
C VAL A 64 3.82 -14.94 -13.26
N GLN A 65 2.74 -15.49 -13.83
CA GLN A 65 2.76 -16.32 -15.05
C GLN A 65 2.33 -15.64 -16.36
N GLY A 66 2.12 -14.32 -16.39
CA GLY A 66 1.69 -13.64 -17.62
C GLY A 66 2.69 -13.77 -18.79
N TRP A 67 4.00 -13.82 -18.50
CA TRP A 67 5.04 -13.90 -19.52
C TRP A 67 5.26 -15.31 -20.08
N GLU A 68 5.01 -16.37 -19.30
CA GLU A 68 5.22 -17.76 -19.76
C GLU A 68 4.22 -18.17 -20.86
N ASN A 69 3.04 -17.54 -20.88
CA ASN A 69 1.98 -17.81 -21.86
C ASN A 69 1.96 -16.84 -23.05
N LEU A 70 2.86 -15.86 -23.10
CA LEU A 70 2.96 -14.92 -24.21
C LEU A 70 3.63 -15.61 -25.40
N ASN A 71 2.85 -16.00 -26.40
CA ASN A 71 3.37 -16.54 -27.65
C ASN A 71 4.07 -15.42 -28.43
N ILE A 72 5.38 -15.29 -28.21
CA ILE A 72 6.25 -14.24 -28.78
C ILE A 72 6.11 -14.16 -30.32
N LYS A 73 5.79 -15.28 -30.99
CA LYS A 73 5.55 -15.34 -32.44
C LYS A 73 4.39 -14.47 -32.92
N THR A 74 3.45 -14.13 -32.05
CA THR A 74 2.29 -13.29 -32.41
C THR A 74 2.63 -11.79 -32.43
N ILE A 75 3.70 -11.39 -31.73
CA ILE A 75 4.09 -9.98 -31.56
C ILE A 75 5.13 -9.55 -32.60
N LEU A 76 5.99 -10.46 -33.05
CA LEU A 76 6.95 -10.20 -34.13
C LEU A 76 6.31 -10.59 -35.49
N LYS A 77 5.80 -9.60 -36.22
CA LYS A 77 5.47 -9.72 -37.66
C LYS A 77 6.69 -9.42 -38.52
#